data_AF-A0A1Y3BI86-F1
#
_entry.id   AF-A0A1Y3BI86-F1
#
_cell.length_a   1.000
_cell.length_b   1.000
_cell.length_c   1.000
_cell.angle_alpha   90.00
_cell.angle_beta   90.00
_cell.angle_gamma   90.00
#
_symmetry.space_group_name_H-M   'P 1'
#
loop_
_entity.id
_entity.type
_entity.pdbx_description
1 polymer ?
#
loop_
_entity_poly.entity_id
_entity_poly.type
_entity_poly.pdbx_seq_one_letter_code
_entity_poly.pdbx_strand_id
1 'polypeptide(L)'
;VAPSKLEFTKDAINVIDAIATLSFYSDLILQSLAASVQLANADILDFFSIIRILRLFKLTRHSRGLKILVHTFRASAKELFLLVFFLILGIVIFASLVYYAERLQANPRNDFKSIPEGLWWAIVTMTTVGY
;
A
#
# COMPACT_ATOMS: atom_id res chain seq x y z
N VAL A 1 14.31 -15.92 -25.21
CA VAL A 1 13.27 -16.94 -25.48
C VAL A 1 12.89 -17.54 -24.14
N ALA A 2 11.65 -17.35 -23.66
CA ALA A 2 11.24 -17.83 -22.34
C ALA A 2 10.88 -19.33 -22.44
N PRO A 3 11.50 -20.22 -21.64
CA PRO A 3 11.30 -21.67 -21.75
C PRO A 3 9.92 -22.14 -21.24
N SER A 4 9.22 -21.37 -20.40
CA SER A 4 7.84 -21.67 -19.99
C SER A 4 7.00 -20.40 -19.76
N LYS A 5 5.75 -20.39 -20.25
CA LYS A 5 4.83 -19.23 -20.17
C LYS A 5 4.39 -18.91 -18.73
N LEU A 6 4.26 -19.94 -17.89
CA LEU A 6 3.77 -19.85 -16.51
C LEU A 6 4.80 -19.28 -15.53
N GLU A 7 6.08 -19.61 -15.74
CA GLU A 7 7.18 -19.09 -14.92
C GLU A 7 7.49 -17.64 -15.28
N PHE A 8 7.35 -17.29 -16.57
CA PHE A 8 7.42 -15.92 -17.05
C PHE A 8 6.37 -15.01 -16.39
N THR A 9 5.11 -15.47 -16.23
CA THR A 9 4.06 -14.66 -15.59
C THR A 9 4.24 -14.49 -14.07
N LYS A 10 5.04 -15.34 -13.42
CA LYS A 10 5.29 -15.28 -11.97
C LYS A 10 6.46 -14.39 -11.58
N ASP A 11 7.25 -13.91 -12.55
CA ASP A 11 8.35 -13.01 -12.22
C ASP A 11 7.83 -11.63 -11.81
N ALA A 12 8.35 -11.10 -10.71
CA ALA A 12 7.86 -9.86 -10.09
C ALA A 12 7.93 -8.67 -11.05
N ILE A 13 8.96 -8.63 -11.90
CA ILE A 13 9.16 -7.58 -12.90
C ILE A 13 8.10 -7.69 -14.02
N ASN A 14 7.74 -8.91 -14.42
CA ASN A 14 6.73 -9.14 -15.45
C ASN A 14 5.31 -8.86 -14.94
N VAL A 15 5.04 -9.12 -13.65
CA VAL A 15 3.78 -8.72 -13.00
C VAL A 15 3.66 -7.19 -13.00
N ILE A 16 4.73 -6.47 -12.65
CA ILE A 16 4.75 -5.00 -12.67
C ILE A 16 4.54 -4.47 -14.10
N ASP A 17 5.13 -5.11 -15.12
CA ASP A 17 4.94 -4.73 -16.53
C ASP A 17 3.50 -5.00 -17.01
N ALA A 18 2.90 -6.12 -16.58
CA ALA A 18 1.50 -6.44 -16.86
C ALA A 18 0.55 -5.40 -16.23
N ILE A 19 0.78 -5.02 -14.97
CA ILE A 19 -0.01 -3.99 -14.27
C ILE A 19 0.13 -2.62 -14.97
N ALA A 20 1.36 -2.24 -15.33
CA ALA A 20 1.61 -0.98 -16.04
C ALA A 20 0.91 -0.94 -17.41
N THR A 21 0.86 -2.08 -18.10
CA THR A 21 0.16 -2.22 -19.38
C THR A 21 -1.36 -2.22 -19.19
N LEU A 22 -1.87 -2.90 -18.16
CA LEU A 22 -3.30 -2.90 -17.80
C LEU A 22 -3.81 -1.49 -17.50
N SER A 23 -3.01 -0.66 -16.81
CA SER A 23 -3.35 0.73 -16.49
C SER A 23 -3.67 1.58 -17.73
N PHE A 24 -2.99 1.30 -18.86
CA PHE A 24 -3.29 1.97 -20.13
C PHE A 24 -4.64 1.54 -20.70
N TYR A 25 -4.93 0.24 -20.68
CA TYR A 25 -6.21 -0.28 -21.16
C TYR A 25 -7.38 0.16 -20.27
N SER A 26 -7.19 0.24 -18.95
CA SER A 26 -8.22 0.76 -18.05
C SER A 26 -8.54 2.23 -18.32
N ASP A 27 -7.54 3.07 -18.58
CA ASP A 27 -7.77 4.50 -18.89
C ASP A 27 -8.54 4.66 -20.20
N LEU A 28 -8.25 3.83 -21.21
CA LEU A 28 -8.98 3.80 -22.48
C LEU A 28 -10.45 3.37 -22.29
N ILE A 29 -10.69 2.31 -21.50
CA ILE A 29 -12.04 1.81 -21.20
C ILE A 29 -12.83 2.88 -20.44
N LEU A 30 -12.22 3.51 -19.43
CA LEU A 30 -12.88 4.57 -18.65
C LEU A 30 -13.25 5.77 -19.50
N GLN A 31 -12.38 6.20 -20.42
CA GLN A 31 -12.67 7.29 -21.35
C GLN A 31 -13.82 6.93 -22.31
N SER A 32 -13.85 5.69 -22.83
CA SER A 32 -14.95 5.24 -23.68
C SER A 32 -16.30 5.13 -22.95
N LEU A 33 -16.27 4.64 -21.70
CA LEU A 33 -17.47 4.50 -20.88
C LEU A 33 -18.00 5.87 -20.46
N ALA A 34 -17.13 6.79 -20.06
CA ALA A 34 -17.49 8.17 -19.73
C ALA A 34 -18.11 8.92 -20.92
N ALA A 35 -17.67 8.64 -22.15
CA ALA A 35 -18.28 9.20 -23.36
C ALA A 35 -19.66 8.61 -23.68
N SER A 36 -19.92 7.36 -23.27
CA SER A 36 -21.18 6.65 -23.54
C SER A 36 -22.23 6.81 -22.43
N VAL A 37 -21.81 6.99 -21.17
CA VAL A 37 -22.68 7.07 -20.00
C VAL A 37 -22.78 8.54 -19.58
N GLN A 38 -23.82 9.21 -20.06
CA GLN A 38 -24.17 10.54 -19.57
C GLN A 38 -24.62 10.43 -18.09
N LEU A 39 -23.72 10.85 -17.18
CA LEU A 39 -24.02 11.42 -15.85
C LEU A 39 -24.55 10.54 -14.69
N ALA A 40 -24.75 9.24 -14.81
CA ALA A 40 -25.28 8.45 -13.68
C ALA A 40 -24.24 7.88 -12.69
N ASN A 41 -22.95 7.75 -13.06
CA ASN A 41 -21.95 6.99 -12.30
C ASN A 41 -20.62 7.75 -12.07
N ALA A 42 -20.66 9.05 -11.79
CA ALA A 42 -19.47 9.87 -11.60
C ALA A 42 -18.53 9.34 -10.48
N ASP A 43 -19.09 8.93 -9.34
CA ASP A 43 -18.32 8.40 -8.20
C ASP A 43 -17.51 7.14 -8.56
N ILE A 44 -18.08 6.28 -9.41
CA ILE A 44 -17.42 5.05 -9.87
C ILE A 44 -16.25 5.41 -10.79
N LEU A 45 -16.45 6.38 -11.70
CA LEU A 45 -15.40 6.86 -12.60
C LEU A 45 -14.25 7.54 -11.84
N ASP A 46 -14.55 8.26 -10.76
CA ASP A 46 -13.54 8.87 -9.89
C ASP A 46 -12.72 7.82 -9.13
N PHE A 47 -13.37 6.78 -8.60
CA PHE A 47 -12.66 5.65 -7.97
C PHE A 47 -11.73 4.95 -8.97
N PHE A 48 -12.21 4.70 -10.18
CA PHE A 48 -11.39 4.09 -11.24
C PHE A 48 -10.27 5.01 -11.75
N SER A 49 -10.38 6.33 -11.56
CA SER A 49 -9.31 7.27 -11.92
C SER A 49 -8.05 7.09 -11.06
N ILE A 50 -8.14 6.47 -9.88
CA ILE A 50 -6.98 6.07 -9.05
C ILE A 50 -6.09 5.07 -9.82
N ILE A 51 -6.66 4.26 -10.71
CA ILE A 51 -5.90 3.29 -11.53
C ILE A 51 -4.88 4.00 -12.43
N ARG A 52 -5.09 5.28 -12.77
CA ARG A 52 -4.12 6.09 -13.52
C ARG A 52 -2.80 6.26 -12.75
N ILE A 53 -2.80 6.18 -11.42
CA ILE A 53 -1.58 6.20 -10.60
C ILE A 53 -0.71 4.97 -10.92
N LEU A 54 -1.30 3.84 -11.29
CA LEU A 54 -0.56 2.63 -11.63
C LEU A 54 0.37 2.82 -12.84
N ARG A 55 0.11 3.79 -13.72
CA ARG A 55 1.02 4.12 -14.83
C ARG A 55 2.40 4.58 -14.34
N LEU A 56 2.52 5.07 -13.09
CA LEU A 56 3.82 5.36 -12.48
C LEU A 56 4.69 4.11 -12.39
N PHE A 57 4.11 2.93 -12.24
CA PHE A 57 4.85 1.67 -12.26
C PHE A 57 5.49 1.37 -13.62
N LYS A 58 5.07 2.03 -14.71
CA LYS A 58 5.77 1.97 -16.02
C LYS A 58 7.21 2.50 -15.90
N LEU A 59 7.49 3.39 -14.95
CA LEU A 59 8.85 3.88 -14.65
C LEU A 59 9.76 2.74 -14.20
N THR A 60 9.23 1.70 -13.56
CA THR A 60 9.99 0.50 -13.16
C THR A 60 10.63 -0.22 -14.34
N ARG A 61 10.04 -0.17 -15.53
CA ARG A 61 10.61 -0.76 -16.74
C ARG A 61 11.83 0.02 -17.24
N HIS A 62 11.79 1.34 -17.12
CA HIS A 62 12.75 2.27 -17.71
C HIS A 62 13.87 2.63 -16.71
N SER A 63 13.61 2.55 -15.41
CA SER A 63 14.58 2.81 -14.35
C SER A 63 15.31 1.52 -13.94
N ARG A 64 16.61 1.46 -14.23
CA ARG A 64 17.48 0.38 -13.73
C ARG A 64 17.54 0.37 -12.20
N GLY A 65 17.51 1.55 -11.56
CA GLY A 65 17.53 1.68 -10.11
C GLY A 65 16.33 1.03 -9.42
N LEU A 66 15.14 1.19 -10.00
CA LEU A 66 13.92 0.60 -9.42
C LEU A 66 13.91 -0.94 -9.56
N LYS A 67 14.48 -1.48 -10.63
CA LYS A 67 14.68 -2.94 -10.78
C LYS A 67 15.64 -3.50 -9.73
N ILE A 68 16.74 -2.80 -9.48
CA ILE A 68 17.71 -3.18 -8.44
C ILE A 68 17.01 -3.16 -7.08
N LEU A 69 16.24 -2.12 -6.76
CA LEU A 69 15.48 -2.05 -5.51
C LEU A 69 14.52 -3.24 -5.35
N VAL A 70 13.79 -3.61 -6.40
CA VAL A 70 12.89 -4.78 -6.37
C VAL A 70 13.67 -6.08 -6.11
N HIS A 71 14.82 -6.27 -6.75
CA HIS A 71 15.66 -7.44 -6.50
C HIS A 71 16.21 -7.47 -5.08
N THR A 72 16.71 -6.34 -4.58
CA THR A 72 17.20 -6.20 -3.20
C THR A 72 16.08 -6.47 -2.19
N PHE A 73 14.89 -5.89 -2.42
CA PHE A 73 13.71 -6.13 -1.58
C PHE A 73 13.31 -7.60 -1.59
N ARG A 74 13.35 -8.28 -2.75
CA ARG A 74 13.07 -9.72 -2.86
C ARG A 74 14.10 -10.56 -2.10
N ALA A 75 15.37 -10.19 -2.15
CA ALA A 75 16.44 -10.87 -1.41
C ALA A 75 16.27 -10.71 0.11
N SER A 76 15.94 -9.51 0.57
CA SER A 76 15.75 -9.19 1.99
C SER A 76 14.30 -9.36 2.48
N ALA A 77 13.39 -9.91 1.64
CA ALA A 77 11.96 -9.97 1.94
C ALA A 77 11.66 -10.73 3.24
N LYS A 78 12.40 -11.81 3.50
CA LYS A 78 12.24 -12.61 4.73
C LYS A 78 12.60 -11.81 5.98
N GLU A 79 13.70 -11.07 5.93
CA GLU A 79 14.17 -10.22 7.05
C GLU A 79 13.21 -9.05 7.27
N LEU A 80 12.78 -8.41 6.17
CA LEU A 80 11.85 -7.29 6.22
C LEU A 80 10.47 -7.71 6.74
N PHE A 81 9.98 -8.89 6.36
CA PHE A 81 8.74 -9.43 6.90
C PHE A 81 8.83 -9.66 8.41
N LEU A 82 9.95 -10.22 8.88
CA LEU A 82 10.21 -10.43 10.30
C LEU A 82 10.31 -9.10 11.08
N LEU A 83 10.96 -8.08 10.49
CA LEU A 83 11.00 -6.73 11.05
C LEU A 83 9.59 -6.14 11.19
N VAL A 84 8.78 -6.19 10.14
CA VAL A 84 7.39 -5.69 10.15
C VAL A 84 6.55 -6.45 11.17
N PHE A 85 6.77 -7.75 11.34
CA PHE A 85 6.09 -8.55 12.36
C PHE A 85 6.39 -8.04 13.78
N PHE A 86 7.67 -7.81 14.11
CA PHE A 86 8.04 -7.24 15.41
C PHE A 86 7.53 -5.82 15.60
N LEU A 87 7.52 -5.02 14.54
CA LEU A 87 6.97 -3.67 14.58
C LEU A 87 5.47 -3.67 14.91
N ILE A 88 4.68 -4.54 14.25
CA ILE A 88 3.24 -4.69 14.52
C ILE A 88 3.01 -5.19 15.95
N LEU A 89 3.78 -6.18 16.40
CA LEU A 89 3.70 -6.68 17.77
C LEU A 89 3.95 -5.54 18.78
N GLY A 90 4.99 -4.73 18.54
CA GLY A 90 5.27 -3.52 19.30
C GLY A 90 4.08 -2.56 19.30
N ILE A 91 3.58 -2.19 18.12
CA ILE A 91 2.44 -1.27 17.97
C ILE A 91 1.24 -1.75 18.80
N VAL A 92 0.88 -3.03 18.75
CA VAL A 92 -0.27 -3.58 19.51
C VAL A 92 -0.02 -3.53 21.02
N ILE A 93 1.19 -3.88 21.47
CA ILE A 93 1.56 -3.83 22.90
C ILE A 93 1.50 -2.39 23.41
N PHE A 94 2.13 -1.45 22.71
CA PHE A 94 2.16 -0.05 23.13
C PHE A 94 0.79 0.64 23.03
N ALA A 95 -0.01 0.33 22.01
CA ALA A 95 -1.39 0.79 21.91
C ALA A 95 -2.26 0.28 23.08
N SER A 96 -2.03 -0.96 23.52
CA SER A 96 -2.74 -1.51 24.69
C SER A 96 -2.26 -0.85 25.98
N LEU A 97 -0.94 -0.66 26.14
CA LEU A 97 -0.36 -0.02 27.32
C LEU A 97 -0.85 1.41 27.49
N VAL A 98 -0.85 2.22 26.42
CA VAL A 98 -1.32 3.61 26.49
C VAL A 98 -2.81 3.68 26.79
N TYR A 99 -3.61 2.78 26.20
CA TYR A 99 -5.05 2.66 26.50
C TYR A 99 -5.32 2.36 27.97
N TYR A 100 -4.58 1.41 28.57
CA TYR A 100 -4.73 1.10 29.99
C TYR A 100 -4.16 2.21 30.89
N ALA A 101 -3.04 2.83 30.52
CA ALA A 101 -2.45 3.94 31.26
C ALA A 101 -3.41 5.13 31.38
N GLU A 102 -4.02 5.54 30.26
CA GLU A 102 -5.00 6.64 30.23
C GLU A 102 -6.35 6.28 30.88
N ARG A 103 -6.65 4.99 31.06
CA ARG A 103 -7.82 4.51 31.83
C ARG A 103 -7.58 4.50 33.34
N LEU A 104 -6.33 4.31 33.77
CA LEU A 104 -5.96 4.26 35.18
C LEU A 104 -5.96 5.65 35.83
N GLN A 105 -5.73 6.71 35.05
CA GLN A 105 -5.86 8.10 35.48
C GLN A 105 -7.19 8.70 35.00
N ALA A 106 -7.89 9.42 35.88
CA ALA A 106 -9.05 10.19 35.48
C ALA A 106 -8.61 11.43 34.68
N ASN A 107 -8.48 11.29 33.36
CA ASN A 107 -8.13 12.36 32.45
C ASN A 107 -9.38 12.89 31.71
N PRO A 108 -9.81 14.15 31.94
CA PRO A 108 -10.94 14.76 31.23
C PRO A 108 -10.72 14.93 29.72
N ARG A 109 -9.46 14.88 29.25
CA ARG A 109 -9.06 14.96 27.84
C ARG A 109 -8.39 13.66 27.39
N ASN A 110 -9.09 12.54 27.55
CA ASN A 110 -8.58 11.25 27.07
C ASN A 110 -8.85 11.10 25.56
N ASP A 111 -7.77 11.15 24.77
CA ASP A 111 -7.77 10.94 23.32
C ASP A 111 -7.64 9.45 22.92
N PHE A 112 -7.37 8.56 23.89
CA PHE A 112 -7.23 7.12 23.73
C PHE A 112 -8.49 6.38 24.22
N LYS A 113 -9.61 6.56 23.53
CA LYS A 113 -10.90 5.97 23.93
C LYS A 113 -11.03 4.51 23.52
N SER A 114 -10.26 4.08 22.54
CA SER A 114 -10.23 2.69 22.07
C SER A 114 -8.83 2.23 21.67
N ILE A 115 -8.58 0.92 21.71
CA ILE A 115 -7.30 0.34 21.28
C ILE A 115 -6.97 0.71 19.82
N PRO A 116 -7.94 0.71 18.86
CA PRO A 116 -7.68 1.15 17.49
C PRO A 116 -7.20 2.60 17.36
N GLU A 117 -7.65 3.52 18.22
CA GLU A 117 -7.15 4.90 18.23
C GLU A 117 -5.70 4.95 18.72
N GLY A 118 -5.37 4.14 19.73
CA GLY A 118 -3.99 3.98 20.21
C GLY A 118 -3.03 3.36 19.19
N LEU A 119 -3.54 2.56 18.24
CA LEU A 119 -2.71 1.99 17.15
C LEU A 119 -2.15 3.10 16.25
N TRP A 120 -2.94 4.11 15.90
CA TRP A 120 -2.47 5.23 15.07
C TRP A 120 -1.32 5.97 15.74
N TRP A 121 -1.50 6.32 17.02
CA TRP A 121 -0.45 6.96 17.82
C TRP A 121 0.80 6.08 17.91
N ALA A 122 0.64 4.79 18.25
CA ALA A 122 1.75 3.86 18.39
C ALA A 122 2.53 3.69 17.07
N ILE A 123 1.84 3.70 15.91
CA ILE A 123 2.49 3.70 14.58
C ILE A 123 3.35 4.95 14.43
N VAL A 124 2.77 6.15 14.59
CA VAL A 124 3.44 7.44 14.40
C VAL A 124 4.66 7.60 15.31
N THR A 125 4.54 7.16 16.57
CA THR A 125 5.64 7.20 17.55
C THR A 125 6.74 6.19 17.23
N MET A 126 6.40 4.94 16.91
CA MET A 126 7.38 3.90 16.56
C MET A 126 8.13 4.21 15.26
N THR A 127 7.47 4.85 14.30
CA THR A 127 8.11 5.32 13.06
C THR A 127 8.77 6.69 13.21
N THR A 128 8.82 7.24 14.43
CA THR A 128 9.46 8.53 14.76
C THR A 128 8.92 9.73 13.95
N VAL A 129 7.68 9.63 13.45
CA VAL A 129 7.06 10.71 12.67
C VAL A 129 6.63 11.85 13.59
N GLY A 130 6.02 11.52 14.74
CA GLY A 130 5.69 12.46 15.81
C GLY A 130 4.84 13.66 15.39
N TYR A 131 3.57 13.42 15.06
CA TYR A 131 2.55 14.47 14.89
C TYR A 131 2.10 15.03 16.23
#